data_AF-A0A0L8HXB6-F1
#
_entry.id   AF-A0A0L8HXB6-F1
#
_cell.length_a   1.000
_cell.length_b   1.000
_cell.length_c   1.000
_cell.angle_alpha   90.00
_cell.angle_beta   90.00
_cell.angle_gamma   90.00
#
_symmetry.space_group_name_H-M   'P 1'
#
loop_
_entity.id
_entity.type
_entity.pdbx_description
1 polymer ?
#
loop_
_entity_poly.entity_id
_entity_poly.type
_entity_poly.pdbx_seq_one_letter_code
_entity_poly.pdbx_strand_id
1 'polypeptide(L)'
;MKGTYIFLKAIGPYGFNALLKKLHSSKFSLVIDETTDVSTLKQLVLVSRYYDVEIQKTVDDFLTLIEKQDCSATGIYNCLLSFLNEHAIPLENLIGFACIMQMPDRFVRACVCHSLHLGSSNACNELPNSVKELTKSAYFSHSPKDLQKIASIDPHKILHASCTRWLSLKQVVQRISEQWPTLLAHFIQATLE
;
A
#
# COMPACT_ATOMS: atom_id res chain seq x y z
N MET A 1 9.42 30.62 -0.48
CA MET A 1 9.54 29.36 -1.25
C MET A 1 9.10 29.59 -2.69
N LYS A 2 10.03 29.77 -3.64
CA LYS A 2 9.70 29.90 -5.07
C LYS A 2 9.26 28.57 -5.69
N GLY A 3 9.85 27.44 -5.25
CA GLY A 3 9.56 26.10 -5.77
C GLY A 3 8.12 25.65 -5.53
N THR A 4 7.62 25.72 -4.29
CA THR A 4 6.23 25.35 -3.96
C THR A 4 5.21 26.20 -4.74
N TYR A 5 5.50 27.48 -4.94
CA TYR A 5 4.64 28.36 -5.72
C TYR A 5 4.58 27.93 -7.20
N ILE A 6 5.73 27.64 -7.81
CA ILE A 6 5.81 27.14 -9.19
C ILE A 6 5.05 25.81 -9.33
N PHE A 7 5.24 24.90 -8.36
CA PHE A 7 4.55 23.62 -8.38
C PHE A 7 3.03 23.79 -8.30
N LEU A 8 2.54 24.54 -7.32
CA LEU A 8 1.10 24.69 -7.09
C LEU A 8 0.40 25.56 -8.15
N LYS A 9 1.09 26.54 -8.73
CA LYS A 9 0.48 27.51 -9.66
C LYS A 9 0.74 27.22 -11.13
N ALA A 10 1.75 26.43 -11.46
CA ALA A 10 2.08 26.12 -12.85
C ALA A 10 2.08 24.60 -13.11
N ILE A 11 3.00 23.86 -12.47
CA ILE A 11 3.27 22.45 -12.84
C ILE A 11 2.08 21.55 -12.52
N GLY A 12 1.52 21.65 -11.30
CA GLY A 12 0.38 20.86 -10.86
C GLY A 12 -0.86 21.06 -11.74
N PRO A 13 -1.34 22.32 -11.90
CA PRO A 13 -2.50 22.59 -12.77
C PRO A 13 -2.26 22.19 -14.23
N TYR A 14 -1.05 22.39 -14.77
CA TYR A 14 -0.72 21.98 -16.12
C TYR A 14 -0.78 20.45 -16.27
N GLY A 15 -0.13 19.71 -15.38
CA GLY A 15 -0.11 18.24 -15.38
C GLY A 15 -1.51 17.67 -15.22
N PHE A 16 -2.31 18.21 -14.30
CA PHE A 16 -3.69 17.79 -14.09
C PHE A 16 -4.55 18.00 -15.34
N ASN A 17 -4.50 19.18 -15.96
CA ASN A 17 -5.24 19.46 -17.19
C ASN A 17 -4.77 18.61 -18.38
N ALA A 18 -3.47 18.33 -18.47
CA ALA A 18 -2.93 17.44 -19.49
C ALA A 18 -3.46 16.01 -19.29
N LEU A 19 -3.51 15.53 -18.05
CA LEU A 19 -4.08 14.23 -17.70
C LEU A 19 -5.57 14.18 -18.05
N LEU A 20 -6.36 15.19 -17.66
CA LEU A 20 -7.79 15.27 -17.98
C LEU A 20 -8.04 15.10 -19.49
N LYS A 21 -7.29 15.81 -20.34
CA LYS A 21 -7.40 15.69 -21.81
C LYS A 21 -7.21 14.24 -22.30
N LYS A 22 -6.29 13.49 -21.70
CA LYS A 22 -6.09 12.07 -22.03
C LYS A 22 -7.29 11.23 -21.60
N LEU A 23 -7.84 11.46 -20.41
CA LEU A 23 -9.02 10.74 -19.91
C LEU A 23 -10.31 11.04 -20.72
N HIS A 24 -10.43 12.24 -21.29
CA HIS A 24 -11.52 12.57 -22.21
C HIS A 24 -11.43 11.87 -23.56
N SER A 25 -10.22 11.60 -24.05
CA SER A 25 -9.99 11.09 -25.41
C SER A 25 -9.69 9.59 -25.48
N SER A 26 -9.36 8.97 -24.36
CA SER A 26 -8.92 7.57 -24.31
C SER A 26 -9.68 6.76 -23.27
N LYS A 27 -9.72 5.44 -23.47
CA LYS A 27 -10.24 4.51 -22.47
C LYS A 27 -9.25 4.39 -21.32
N PHE A 28 -9.76 4.38 -20.10
CA PHE A 28 -8.94 4.29 -18.90
C PHE A 28 -9.63 3.46 -17.81
N SER A 29 -8.80 2.97 -16.89
CA SER A 29 -9.26 2.34 -15.65
C SER A 29 -8.77 3.12 -14.45
N LEU A 30 -9.41 2.96 -13.30
CA LEU A 30 -9.00 3.61 -12.06
C LEU A 30 -8.49 2.59 -11.05
N VAL A 31 -7.41 2.93 -10.36
CA VAL A 31 -7.00 2.27 -9.12
C VAL A 31 -7.43 3.17 -7.98
N ILE A 32 -8.22 2.62 -7.07
CA ILE A 32 -8.84 3.33 -5.97
C ILE A 32 -8.35 2.71 -4.68
N ASP A 33 -7.74 3.53 -3.82
CA ASP A 33 -7.26 3.10 -2.51
C ASP A 33 -7.78 4.01 -1.40
N GLU A 34 -8.18 3.42 -0.27
CA GLU A 34 -8.60 4.14 0.93
C GLU A 34 -7.38 4.28 1.84
N THR A 35 -7.03 5.52 2.18
CA THR A 35 -6.03 5.82 3.20
C THR A 35 -6.66 6.60 4.34
N THR A 36 -6.08 6.52 5.53
CA THR A 36 -6.50 7.30 6.69
C THR A 36 -5.33 8.19 7.12
N ASP A 37 -5.55 9.49 7.16
CA ASP A 37 -4.56 10.44 7.66
C ASP A 37 -4.40 10.35 9.19
N VAL A 38 -3.30 10.87 9.72
CA VAL A 38 -3.01 10.97 11.16
C VAL A 38 -4.12 11.72 11.91
N SER A 39 -4.83 12.62 11.22
CA SER A 39 -6.00 13.34 11.72
C SER A 39 -7.31 12.54 11.74
N THR A 40 -7.26 11.22 11.49
CA THR A 40 -8.39 10.28 11.34
C THR A 40 -9.35 10.56 10.16
N LEU A 41 -9.02 11.54 9.32
CA LEU A 41 -9.73 11.80 8.08
C LEU A 41 -9.42 10.70 7.06
N LYS A 42 -10.47 10.07 6.53
CA LYS A 42 -10.33 9.12 5.43
C LYS A 42 -10.19 9.88 4.13
N GLN A 43 -9.31 9.37 3.28
CA GLN A 43 -9.02 9.95 1.99
C GLN A 43 -9.05 8.85 0.94
N LEU A 44 -9.58 9.20 -0.22
CA LEU A 44 -9.65 8.32 -1.37
C LEU A 44 -8.60 8.76 -2.39
N VAL A 45 -7.62 7.91 -2.64
CA VAL A 45 -6.61 8.12 -3.67
C VAL A 45 -7.15 7.57 -4.98
N LEU A 46 -7.16 8.39 -6.04
CA LEU A 46 -7.48 7.97 -7.39
C LEU A 46 -6.22 8.00 -8.25
N VAL A 47 -5.89 6.87 -8.85
CA VAL A 47 -4.84 6.74 -9.87
C VAL A 47 -5.48 6.29 -11.16
N SER A 48 -5.21 7.00 -12.25
CA SER A 48 -5.69 6.63 -13.58
C SER A 48 -4.67 5.77 -14.30
N ARG A 49 -5.14 4.65 -14.87
CA ARG A 49 -4.36 3.77 -15.73
C ARG A 49 -4.92 3.83 -17.14
N TYR A 50 -4.11 4.29 -18.09
CA TYR A 50 -4.49 4.43 -19.50
C TYR A 50 -3.32 4.05 -20.41
N TYR A 51 -3.60 3.84 -21.70
CA TYR A 51 -2.56 3.63 -22.69
C TYR A 51 -2.18 4.96 -23.34
N ASP A 52 -0.95 5.40 -23.13
CA ASP A 52 -0.41 6.61 -23.74
C ASP A 52 0.11 6.28 -25.14
N VAL A 53 -0.51 6.89 -26.15
CA VAL A 53 -0.20 6.65 -27.57
C VAL A 53 1.15 7.26 -27.94
N GLU A 54 1.55 8.38 -27.33
CA GLU A 54 2.78 9.09 -27.66
C GLU A 54 4.01 8.26 -27.23
N ILE A 55 3.96 7.68 -26.04
CA ILE A 55 5.05 6.86 -25.50
C ILE A 55 4.84 5.34 -25.68
N GLN A 56 3.72 4.94 -26.28
CA GLN A 56 3.32 3.55 -26.56
C GLN A 56 3.36 2.63 -25.33
N LYS A 57 2.88 3.11 -24.19
CA LYS A 57 2.93 2.37 -22.92
C LYS A 57 1.68 2.59 -22.09
N THR A 58 1.35 1.60 -21.27
CA THR A 58 0.41 1.79 -20.16
C THR A 58 1.07 2.66 -19.09
N VAL A 59 0.38 3.73 -18.70
CA VAL A 59 0.83 4.71 -17.72
C VAL A 59 -0.15 4.72 -16.55
N ASP A 60 0.40 4.82 -15.35
CA ASP A 60 -0.33 5.07 -14.12
C ASP A 60 -0.02 6.49 -13.65
N ASP A 61 -0.99 7.38 -13.70
CA ASP A 61 -0.86 8.76 -13.21
C ASP A 61 -1.77 9.03 -12.03
N PHE A 62 -1.21 9.70 -11.03
CA PHE A 62 -1.99 10.24 -9.92
C PHE A 62 -3.03 11.22 -10.46
N LEU A 63 -4.30 10.93 -10.19
CA LEU A 63 -5.41 11.75 -10.64
C LEU A 63 -5.79 12.77 -9.57
N THR A 64 -6.14 12.30 -8.37
CA THR A 64 -6.52 13.17 -7.27
C THR A 64 -6.54 12.43 -5.93
N LEU A 65 -6.63 13.20 -4.85
CA LEU A 65 -6.87 12.76 -3.49
C LEU A 65 -8.15 13.46 -3.01
N ILE A 66 -9.17 12.69 -2.66
CA ILE A 66 -10.47 13.23 -2.22
C ILE A 66 -10.66 12.92 -0.75
N GLU A 67 -10.83 13.95 0.08
CA GLU A 67 -11.16 13.79 1.49
C GLU A 67 -12.62 13.40 1.65
N LYS A 68 -12.91 12.36 2.43
CA LYS A 68 -14.29 11.88 2.60
C LYS A 68 -14.50 11.19 3.94
N GLN A 69 -15.68 11.35 4.53
CA GLN A 69 -16.08 10.65 5.76
C GLN A 69 -16.71 9.27 5.48
N ASP A 70 -17.48 9.16 4.38
CA ASP A 70 -18.15 7.92 3.98
C ASP A 70 -17.34 7.12 2.94
N CYS A 71 -16.72 6.04 3.40
CA CYS A 71 -15.99 5.07 2.59
C CYS A 71 -16.79 3.78 2.33
N SER A 72 -18.12 3.83 2.41
CA SER A 72 -18.97 2.75 1.91
C SER A 72 -18.87 2.64 0.38
N ALA A 73 -19.30 1.50 -0.19
CA ALA A 73 -19.25 1.27 -1.64
C ALA A 73 -20.07 2.34 -2.39
N THR A 74 -21.25 2.67 -1.86
CA THR A 74 -22.12 3.73 -2.37
C THR A 74 -21.47 5.10 -2.23
N GLY A 75 -20.83 5.36 -1.09
CA GLY A 75 -20.08 6.60 -0.84
C GLY A 75 -18.99 6.81 -1.89
N ILE A 76 -18.15 5.80 -2.13
CA ILE A 76 -17.07 5.86 -3.12
C ILE A 76 -17.63 6.01 -4.53
N TYR A 77 -18.70 5.27 -4.89
CA TYR A 77 -19.33 5.40 -6.21
C TYR A 77 -19.80 6.81 -6.50
N ASN A 78 -20.56 7.39 -5.57
CA ASN A 78 -21.08 8.73 -5.70
C ASN A 78 -19.95 9.76 -5.75
N CYS A 79 -18.87 9.53 -4.99
CA CYS A 79 -17.67 10.36 -5.03
C CYS A 79 -17.05 10.38 -6.44
N LEU A 80 -16.89 9.19 -7.01
CA LEU A 80 -16.31 9.03 -8.33
C LEU A 80 -17.20 9.67 -9.40
N LEU A 81 -18.51 9.44 -9.36
CA LEU A 81 -19.45 10.05 -10.30
C LEU A 81 -19.42 11.58 -10.21
N SER A 82 -19.43 12.13 -9.00
CA SER A 82 -19.32 13.59 -8.81
C SER A 82 -18.03 14.14 -9.41
N PHE A 83 -16.88 13.50 -9.15
CA PHE A 83 -15.60 13.92 -9.72
C PHE A 83 -15.59 13.87 -11.25
N LEU A 84 -16.09 12.78 -11.84
CA LEU A 84 -16.15 12.64 -13.30
C LEU A 84 -17.06 13.71 -13.91
N ASN A 85 -18.21 13.98 -13.30
CA ASN A 85 -19.16 15.00 -13.75
C ASN A 85 -18.58 16.42 -13.62
N GLU A 86 -17.91 16.73 -12.51
CA GLU A 86 -17.28 18.02 -12.25
C GLU A 86 -16.23 18.35 -13.32
N HIS A 87 -15.46 17.35 -13.76
CA HIS A 87 -14.45 17.51 -14.80
C HIS A 87 -14.94 17.12 -16.21
N ALA A 88 -16.25 16.87 -16.39
CA ALA A 88 -16.87 16.45 -17.64
C ALA A 88 -16.21 15.23 -18.32
N ILE A 89 -15.61 14.33 -17.54
CA ILE A 89 -14.95 13.12 -18.04
C ILE A 89 -16.03 12.12 -18.48
N PRO A 90 -16.02 11.64 -19.74
CA PRO A 90 -17.05 10.73 -20.22
C PRO A 90 -17.00 9.40 -19.49
N LEU A 91 -18.12 9.00 -18.89
CA LEU A 91 -18.23 7.77 -18.12
C LEU A 91 -18.06 6.51 -19.00
N GLU A 92 -18.33 6.62 -20.31
CA GLU A 92 -18.06 5.57 -21.30
C GLU A 92 -16.55 5.31 -21.50
N ASN A 93 -15.68 6.25 -21.12
CA ASN A 93 -14.24 6.05 -21.19
C ASN A 93 -13.70 5.28 -19.99
N LEU A 94 -14.43 5.25 -18.87
CA LEU A 94 -14.10 4.43 -17.72
C LEU A 94 -14.48 2.96 -17.99
N ILE A 95 -13.48 2.14 -18.33
CA ILE A 95 -13.68 0.73 -18.65
C ILE A 95 -13.68 -0.19 -17.42
N GLY A 96 -13.22 0.30 -16.28
CA GLY A 96 -13.23 -0.47 -15.02
C GLY A 96 -12.41 0.18 -13.92
N PHE A 97 -12.44 -0.43 -12.75
CA PHE A 97 -11.62 0.03 -11.62
C PHE A 97 -11.13 -1.15 -10.77
N ALA A 98 -9.99 -0.94 -10.13
CA ALA A 98 -9.45 -1.81 -9.11
C ALA A 98 -9.70 -1.16 -7.76
N CYS A 99 -10.54 -1.79 -6.94
CA CYS A 99 -10.80 -1.35 -5.58
C CYS A 99 -10.97 -2.57 -4.67
N ILE A 100 -10.96 -2.32 -3.36
CA ILE A 100 -11.17 -3.37 -2.34
C ILE A 100 -12.66 -3.79 -2.30
N MET A 101 -13.55 -3.02 -2.93
CA MET A 101 -15.00 -3.18 -2.84
C MET A 101 -15.59 -3.85 -4.09
N GLN A 102 -16.75 -4.49 -3.96
CA GLN A 102 -17.55 -4.92 -5.10
C GLN A 102 -18.51 -3.79 -5.50
N MET A 103 -18.63 -3.53 -6.80
CA MET A 103 -19.58 -2.56 -7.33
C MET A 103 -20.40 -3.20 -8.47
N PRO A 104 -21.72 -3.01 -8.50
CA PRO A 104 -22.56 -3.50 -9.59
C PRO A 104 -22.20 -2.86 -10.94
N ASP A 105 -22.40 -3.59 -12.03
CA ASP A 105 -22.44 -3.09 -13.43
C ASP A 105 -21.17 -2.49 -14.04
N ARG A 106 -19.99 -2.70 -13.43
CA ARG A 106 -18.68 -2.32 -14.00
C ARG A 106 -17.68 -3.46 -13.84
N PHE A 107 -16.65 -3.50 -14.70
CA PHE A 107 -15.55 -4.44 -14.50
C PHE A 107 -14.75 -4.03 -13.26
N VAL A 108 -14.96 -4.77 -12.17
CA VAL A 108 -14.23 -4.61 -10.91
C VAL A 108 -13.19 -5.71 -10.79
N ARG A 109 -11.92 -5.34 -10.66
CA ARG A 109 -10.89 -6.26 -10.17
C ARG A 109 -10.64 -6.02 -8.69
N ALA A 110 -10.78 -7.05 -7.88
CA ALA A 110 -10.31 -7.02 -6.52
C ALA A 110 -8.80 -6.67 -6.50
N CYS A 111 -8.39 -5.84 -5.54
CA CYS A 111 -6.99 -5.47 -5.38
C CYS A 111 -6.12 -6.73 -5.18
N VAL A 112 -5.20 -6.99 -6.11
CA VAL A 112 -4.30 -8.16 -6.06
C VAL A 112 -3.49 -8.17 -4.76
N CYS A 113 -3.03 -7.00 -4.31
CA CYS A 113 -2.31 -6.87 -3.05
C CYS A 113 -3.16 -7.34 -1.86
N HIS A 114 -4.46 -7.01 -1.86
CA HIS A 114 -5.38 -7.42 -0.81
C HIS A 114 -5.65 -8.92 -0.86
N SER A 115 -5.88 -9.48 -2.05
CA SER A 115 -6.07 -10.92 -2.23
C SER A 115 -4.84 -11.72 -1.79
N LEU A 116 -3.64 -11.27 -2.16
CA LEU A 116 -2.38 -11.88 -1.72
C LEU A 116 -2.18 -11.77 -0.21
N HIS A 117 -2.53 -10.61 0.37
CA HIS A 117 -2.47 -10.41 1.82
C HIS A 117 -3.40 -11.38 2.55
N LEU A 118 -4.67 -11.50 2.11
CA LEU A 118 -5.65 -12.38 2.72
C LEU A 118 -5.20 -13.84 2.63
N GLY A 119 -4.78 -14.30 1.44
CA GLY A 119 -4.26 -15.66 1.25
C GLY A 119 -3.05 -15.95 2.14
N SER A 120 -2.11 -15.00 2.21
CA SER A 120 -0.93 -15.16 3.07
C SER A 120 -1.29 -15.14 4.55
N SER A 121 -2.18 -14.24 4.98
CA SER A 121 -2.64 -14.14 6.37
C SER A 121 -3.32 -15.42 6.83
N ASN A 122 -4.22 -15.98 6.00
CA ASN A 122 -4.87 -17.25 6.27
C ASN A 122 -3.86 -18.40 6.35
N ALA A 123 -2.89 -18.47 5.43
CA ALA A 123 -1.83 -19.48 5.51
C ALA A 123 -1.00 -19.34 6.80
N CYS A 124 -0.77 -18.12 7.28
CA CYS A 124 -0.06 -17.89 8.54
C CYS A 124 -0.86 -18.36 9.77
N ASN A 125 -2.19 -18.47 9.67
CA ASN A 125 -3.01 -19.03 10.74
C ASN A 125 -2.82 -20.54 10.91
N GLU A 126 -2.31 -21.25 9.90
CA GLU A 126 -1.95 -22.67 9.98
C GLU A 126 -0.59 -22.91 10.67
N LEU A 127 0.19 -21.85 10.93
CA LEU A 127 1.48 -21.99 11.63
C LEU A 127 1.28 -22.37 13.10
N PRO A 128 2.18 -23.19 13.67
CA PRO A 128 2.17 -23.50 15.10
C PRO A 128 2.23 -22.24 15.97
N ASN A 129 1.52 -22.26 17.11
CA ASN A 129 1.47 -21.11 18.02
C ASN A 129 2.87 -20.70 18.51
N SER A 130 3.77 -21.66 18.76
CA SER A 130 5.16 -21.37 19.15
C SER A 130 5.89 -20.48 18.14
N VAL A 131 5.67 -20.71 16.84
CA VAL A 131 6.27 -19.92 15.75
C VAL A 131 5.64 -18.52 15.69
N LYS A 132 4.31 -18.43 15.85
CA LYS A 132 3.60 -17.15 15.87
C LYS A 132 4.05 -16.28 17.04
N GLU A 133 4.13 -16.84 18.24
CA GLU A 133 4.58 -16.14 19.43
C GLU A 133 6.04 -15.68 19.30
N LEU A 134 6.90 -16.51 18.73
CA LEU A 134 8.27 -16.11 18.40
C LEU A 134 8.25 -14.84 17.51
N THR A 135 7.50 -14.83 16.41
CA THR A 135 7.46 -13.66 15.51
C THR A 135 6.88 -12.38 16.13
N LYS A 136 6.14 -12.48 17.24
CA LYS A 136 5.55 -11.36 17.98
C LYS A 136 6.36 -10.95 19.21
N SER A 137 7.36 -11.73 19.61
CA SER A 137 7.99 -11.54 20.91
C SER A 137 8.80 -10.24 20.96
N ALA A 138 8.61 -9.47 22.04
CA ALA A 138 9.30 -8.20 22.25
C ALA A 138 10.83 -8.35 22.44
N TYR A 139 11.32 -9.57 22.69
CA TYR A 139 12.75 -9.89 22.83
C TYR A 139 13.58 -9.46 21.62
N PHE A 140 12.98 -9.46 20.44
CA PHE A 140 13.60 -9.01 19.20
C PHE A 140 13.83 -7.49 19.12
N SER A 141 13.20 -6.71 19.99
CA SER A 141 13.29 -5.25 19.96
C SER A 141 14.64 -4.73 20.49
N HIS A 142 15.28 -5.51 21.37
CA HIS A 142 16.57 -5.23 21.97
C HIS A 142 17.62 -6.16 21.34
N SER A 143 17.98 -5.92 20.09
CA SER A 143 19.10 -6.65 19.48
C SER A 143 20.42 -6.14 20.05
N PRO A 144 21.22 -6.98 20.73
CA PRO A 144 22.54 -6.58 21.17
C PRO A 144 23.43 -6.63 19.93
N LYS A 145 23.71 -5.47 19.34
CA LYS A 145 24.63 -5.34 18.18
C LYS A 145 25.97 -6.03 18.43
N ASP A 146 26.36 -6.16 19.69
CA ASP A 146 27.62 -6.81 20.08
C ASP A 146 27.55 -8.34 19.98
N LEU A 147 26.40 -8.97 20.18
CA LEU A 147 26.23 -10.41 19.94
C LEU A 147 26.26 -10.76 18.45
N GLN A 148 25.74 -9.87 17.58
CA GLN A 148 25.83 -10.05 16.12
C GLN A 148 27.28 -10.04 15.64
N LYS A 149 28.11 -9.14 16.21
CA LYS A 149 29.55 -9.09 15.94
C LYS A 149 30.27 -10.36 16.41
N ILE A 150 29.93 -10.85 17.60
CA ILE A 150 30.52 -12.09 18.16
C ILE A 150 30.17 -13.30 17.28
N ALA A 151 28.93 -13.37 16.78
CA ALA A 151 28.48 -14.44 15.89
C ALA A 151 29.01 -14.31 14.44
N SER A 152 29.74 -13.24 14.09
CA SER A 152 30.18 -12.93 12.72
C SER A 152 29.03 -12.88 11.71
N ILE A 153 27.86 -12.39 12.13
CA ILE A 153 26.67 -12.21 11.29
C ILE A 153 26.49 -10.73 11.00
N ASP A 154 26.06 -10.41 9.77
CA ASP A 154 25.80 -9.03 9.38
C ASP A 154 24.78 -8.36 10.31
N PRO A 155 25.09 -7.15 10.82
CA PRO A 155 24.26 -6.52 11.83
C PRO A 155 22.98 -5.99 11.20
N HIS A 156 21.86 -6.62 11.54
CA HIS A 156 20.56 -6.25 11.05
C HIS A 156 19.58 -5.94 12.19
N LYS A 157 18.75 -4.91 12.00
CA LYS A 157 17.64 -4.60 12.90
C LYS A 157 16.63 -5.76 12.88
N ILE A 158 16.27 -6.34 14.01
CA ILE A 158 15.20 -7.33 13.98
C ILE A 158 13.86 -6.64 13.67
N LEU A 159 13.09 -7.27 12.80
CA LEU A 159 11.82 -6.75 12.30
C LEU A 159 10.68 -7.27 13.17
N HIS A 160 9.66 -6.44 13.36
CA HIS A 160 8.39 -6.83 13.96
C HIS A 160 7.31 -6.92 12.89
N ALA A 161 6.39 -7.86 13.02
CA ALA A 161 5.24 -7.99 12.12
C ALA A 161 4.36 -6.74 12.28
N SER A 162 4.23 -5.96 11.21
CA SER A 162 3.43 -4.73 11.25
C SER A 162 2.00 -5.03 10.84
N CYS A 163 1.03 -4.54 11.62
CA CYS A 163 -0.40 -4.64 11.29
C CYS A 163 -0.78 -3.83 10.03
N THR A 164 0.00 -2.81 9.67
CA THR A 164 -0.29 -1.89 8.55
C THR A 164 0.54 -2.18 7.30
N ARG A 165 1.53 -3.08 7.37
CA ARG A 165 2.31 -3.51 6.20
C ARG A 165 1.98 -4.96 5.88
N TRP A 166 1.16 -5.14 4.85
CA TRP A 166 0.82 -6.45 4.32
C TRP A 166 2.10 -7.23 3.97
N LEU A 167 2.05 -8.55 4.19
CA LEU A 167 3.17 -9.49 3.94
C LEU A 167 4.43 -9.25 4.81
N SER A 168 4.34 -8.47 5.89
CA SER A 168 5.48 -8.20 6.79
C SER A 168 6.03 -9.44 7.48
N LEU A 169 5.19 -10.46 7.75
CA LEU A 169 5.61 -11.69 8.44
C LEU A 169 6.73 -12.42 7.72
N LYS A 170 6.71 -12.47 6.38
CA LYS A 170 7.78 -13.13 5.60
C LYS A 170 9.14 -12.53 5.91
N GLN A 171 9.23 -11.20 5.95
CA GLN A 171 10.47 -10.50 6.24
C GLN A 171 10.94 -10.73 7.69
N VAL A 172 10.00 -10.83 8.64
CA VAL A 172 10.30 -11.17 10.03
C VAL A 172 10.89 -12.58 10.13
N VAL A 173 10.24 -13.57 9.51
CA VAL A 173 10.70 -14.97 9.52
C VAL A 173 12.08 -15.10 8.87
N GLN A 174 12.31 -14.43 7.73
CA GLN A 174 13.62 -14.40 7.08
C GLN A 174 14.68 -13.79 8.01
N ARG A 175 14.37 -12.68 8.69
CA ARG A 175 15.29 -12.03 9.62
C ARG A 175 15.59 -12.88 10.85
N ILE A 176 14.60 -13.60 11.40
CA ILE A 176 14.81 -14.53 12.51
C ILE A 176 15.71 -15.68 12.07
N SER A 177 15.47 -16.26 10.89
CA SER A 177 16.29 -17.36 10.36
C SER A 177 17.74 -16.94 10.12
N GLU A 178 17.95 -15.73 9.60
CA GLU A 178 19.27 -15.14 9.36
C GLU A 178 20.04 -14.91 10.68
N GLN A 179 19.33 -14.45 11.71
CA GLN A 179 19.93 -14.06 13.00
C GLN A 179 19.86 -15.19 14.04
N TRP A 180 19.45 -16.39 13.65
CA TRP A 180 19.18 -17.51 14.56
C TRP A 180 20.34 -17.84 15.51
N PRO A 181 21.61 -17.91 15.06
CA PRO A 181 22.74 -18.18 15.96
C PRO A 181 22.91 -17.13 17.05
N THR A 182 22.76 -15.84 16.69
CA THR A 182 22.84 -14.71 17.63
C THR A 182 21.72 -14.78 18.67
N LEU A 183 20.50 -15.10 18.22
CA LEU A 183 19.33 -15.20 19.08
C LEU A 183 19.44 -16.36 20.05
N LEU A 184 19.93 -17.50 19.58
CA LEU A 184 20.19 -18.67 20.42
C LEU A 184 21.23 -18.35 21.49
N ALA A 185 22.36 -17.71 21.12
CA ALA A 185 23.37 -17.29 22.08
C ALA A 185 22.82 -16.32 23.13
N HIS A 186 21.99 -15.36 22.71
CA HIS A 186 21.32 -14.42 23.62
C HIS A 186 20.40 -15.13 24.62
N PHE A 187 19.54 -16.06 24.16
CA PHE A 187 18.63 -16.79 25.04
C PHE A 187 19.36 -17.74 25.99
N ILE A 188 20.46 -18.36 25.55
CA ILE A 188 21.32 -19.18 26.42
C ILE A 188 21.96 -18.31 27.50
N GLN A 189 22.48 -17.12 27.15
CA GLN A 189 23.06 -16.22 28.15
C GLN A 189 22.00 -15.76 29.16
N ALA A 190 20.81 -15.37 28.69
CA ALA A 190 19.71 -14.92 29.55
C ALA A 190 19.12 -16.02 30.45
N THR A 191 19.43 -17.30 30.23
CA THR A 191 19.05 -18.40 31.13
C THR A 191 20.10 -18.74 32.17
N LEU A 192 21.32 -18.20 32.03
CA LEU A 192 22.43 -18.36 32.98
C LEU A 192 22.48 -17.22 34.02
N GLU A 193 21.80 -16.10 33.74
CA GLU A 193 21.60 -14.96 34.64
C GLU A 193 20.32 -15.14 35.49
#